data_AF-A0AAX4JRX5-F1
#
_entry.id   AF-A0AAX4JRX5-F1
#
_cell.length_a   1.000
_cell.length_b   1.000
_cell.length_c   1.000
_cell.angle_alpha   90.00
_cell.angle_beta   90.00
_cell.angle_gamma   90.00
#
_symmetry.space_group_name_H-M   'P 1'
#
loop_
_entity.id
_entity.type
_entity.pdbx_description
1 polymer ?
#
loop_
_entity_poly.entity_id
_entity_poly.type
_entity_poly.pdbx_seq_one_letter_code
_entity_poly.pdbx_strand_id
1 'polypeptide(L)'
;MAQHTPAGSTTQQQQQTIPMQTSSSSSPISNDPLQPGTFQSLLPLLDDIIGILYSQLTDSERLNTVQASEGVAIKAKELASAIESMKLASLNLPGGHLSIDELKNLSDKLDEESEKRLKILSAFEGRQMPLVDQLGKKNDTMNETESVMPSPV
;
A
#
# COMPACT_ATOMS: atom_id res chain seq x y z
N MET A 1 43.08 42.70 -27.44
CA MET A 1 42.06 42.41 -28.47
C MET A 1 40.88 41.79 -27.72
N ALA A 2 39.82 42.55 -27.49
CA ALA A 2 38.60 42.60 -28.32
C ALA A 2 37.75 41.32 -28.19
N GLN A 3 36.45 41.31 -27.96
CA GLN A 3 35.39 42.25 -27.50
C GLN A 3 34.07 41.43 -27.59
N HIS A 4 32.94 41.97 -27.10
CA HIS A 4 31.54 41.59 -27.44
C HIS A 4 30.83 40.34 -26.87
N THR A 5 29.98 40.60 -25.88
CA THR A 5 28.54 40.20 -25.79
C THR A 5 27.69 40.88 -26.90
N PRO A 6 26.40 40.52 -27.21
CA PRO A 6 25.32 40.23 -26.24
C PRO A 6 24.13 39.29 -26.63
N ALA A 7 23.25 39.08 -25.65
CA ALA A 7 21.76 38.96 -25.67
C ALA A 7 20.98 38.09 -26.69
N GLY A 8 20.01 37.33 -26.16
CA GLY A 8 18.94 36.66 -26.92
C GLY A 8 17.83 36.11 -26.01
N SER A 9 16.85 36.95 -25.66
CA SER A 9 15.75 36.60 -24.74
C SER A 9 14.64 35.82 -25.44
N THR A 10 14.02 34.83 -24.78
CA THR A 10 12.67 34.35 -25.16
C THR A 10 11.87 33.95 -23.93
N THR A 11 10.76 34.65 -23.75
CA THR A 11 9.74 34.41 -22.73
C THR A 11 8.95 33.14 -23.01
N GLN A 12 8.78 32.26 -22.03
CA GLN A 12 7.54 31.48 -21.91
C GLN A 12 7.01 31.49 -20.47
N GLN A 13 5.69 31.45 -20.44
CA GLN A 13 4.80 31.95 -19.40
C GLN A 13 4.87 31.22 -18.07
N GLN A 14 4.50 31.95 -17.02
CA GLN A 14 4.09 31.43 -15.73
C GLN A 14 2.95 30.40 -15.90
N GLN A 15 3.13 29.20 -15.36
CA GLN A 15 2.03 28.52 -14.68
C GLN A 15 2.46 28.24 -13.25
N GLN A 16 1.81 28.95 -12.34
CA GLN A 16 2.11 28.99 -10.92
C GLN A 16 1.38 27.82 -10.24
N THR A 17 1.89 26.59 -10.40
CA THR A 17 1.35 25.44 -9.66
C THR A 17 1.71 25.60 -8.18
N ILE A 18 0.71 25.97 -7.38
CA ILE A 18 0.79 26.05 -5.92
C ILE A 18 1.17 24.67 -5.38
N PRO A 19 2.34 24.47 -4.75
CA PRO A 19 2.59 23.26 -4.01
C PRO A 19 1.83 23.36 -2.69
N MET A 20 0.64 22.76 -2.63
CA MET A 20 0.04 22.38 -1.34
C MET A 20 0.95 21.32 -0.70
N GLN A 21 2.01 21.77 -0.03
CA GLN A 21 2.72 20.97 0.95
C GLN A 21 1.83 20.80 2.18
N THR A 22 0.82 19.95 2.05
CA THR A 22 0.20 19.32 3.22
C THR A 22 1.29 18.53 3.90
N SER A 23 1.67 18.98 5.10
CA SER A 23 2.67 18.38 5.96
C SER A 23 2.28 16.95 6.34
N SER A 24 2.74 15.99 5.53
CA SER A 24 2.77 14.57 5.86
C SER A 24 4.15 14.03 5.53
N SER A 25 5.13 14.39 6.38
CA SER A 25 6.44 13.75 6.45
C SER A 25 6.32 12.33 7.03
N SER A 26 5.53 11.49 6.37
CA SER A 26 5.71 10.04 6.45
C SER A 26 6.85 9.70 5.50
N SER A 27 8.02 9.40 6.06
CA SER A 27 9.14 8.79 5.35
C SER A 27 8.62 7.70 4.40
N PRO A 28 9.17 7.55 3.18
CA PRO A 28 8.97 6.30 2.46
C PRO A 28 9.61 5.22 3.32
N ILE A 29 8.77 4.45 4.02
CA ILE A 29 9.17 3.27 4.75
C ILE A 29 9.68 2.31 3.68
N SER A 30 10.99 2.32 3.46
CA SER A 30 11.70 1.41 2.57
C SER A 30 11.85 0.05 3.27
N ASN A 31 10.73 -0.44 3.81
CA ASN A 31 10.56 -1.85 4.11
C ASN A 31 10.21 -2.50 2.78
N ASP A 32 11.23 -2.90 2.02
CA ASP A 32 11.06 -4.07 1.16
C ASP A 32 11.02 -5.26 2.13
N PRO A 33 9.83 -5.83 2.44
CA PRO A 33 9.69 -6.75 3.58
C PRO A 33 10.20 -8.15 3.25
N LEU A 34 10.60 -8.38 2.01
CA LEU A 34 10.97 -9.68 1.45
C LEU A 34 12.34 -9.58 0.78
N GLN A 35 13.38 -10.01 1.48
CA GLN A 35 14.66 -10.22 0.79
C GLN A 35 14.54 -11.42 -0.16
N PRO A 36 15.19 -11.40 -1.34
CA PRO A 36 15.21 -12.56 -2.23
C PRO A 36 15.73 -13.79 -1.48
N GLY A 37 14.92 -14.87 -1.46
CA GLY A 37 15.22 -16.08 -0.70
C GLY A 37 14.56 -16.19 0.69
N THR A 38 13.82 -15.17 1.15
CA THR A 38 13.08 -15.20 2.42
C THR A 38 12.12 -16.41 2.55
N PHE A 39 11.49 -16.85 1.46
CA PHE A 39 10.71 -18.09 1.40
C PHE A 39 11.45 -19.16 0.60
N GLN A 40 12.49 -19.73 1.21
CA GLN A 40 13.23 -20.86 0.63
C GLN A 40 12.48 -22.18 0.85
N SER A 41 12.59 -23.11 -0.11
CA SER A 41 12.08 -24.47 0.07
C SER A 41 12.79 -25.18 1.21
N LEU A 42 12.03 -25.79 2.12
CA LEU A 42 12.56 -26.63 3.21
C LEU A 42 12.93 -28.06 2.74
N LEU A 43 12.50 -28.47 1.54
CA LEU A 43 12.70 -29.84 1.06
C LEU A 43 14.18 -30.28 1.04
N PRO A 44 15.15 -29.46 0.58
CA PRO A 44 16.57 -29.86 0.62
C PRO A 44 17.10 -30.12 2.03
N LEU A 45 16.62 -29.37 3.05
CA LEU A 45 17.01 -29.60 4.44
C LEU A 45 16.38 -30.87 5.02
N LEU A 46 15.18 -31.22 4.57
CA LEU A 46 14.54 -32.49 4.93
C LEU A 46 15.22 -33.68 4.24
N ASP A 47 15.57 -33.54 2.96
CA ASP A 47 16.31 -34.56 2.20
C ASP A 47 17.71 -34.79 2.79
N ASP A 48 18.41 -33.74 3.24
CA ASP A 48 19.68 -33.85 3.99
C ASP A 48 19.50 -34.69 5.28
N ILE A 49 18.47 -34.39 6.09
CA ILE A 49 18.18 -35.11 7.34
C ILE A 49 17.84 -36.58 7.06
N ILE A 50 16.97 -36.83 6.08
CA ILE A 50 16.57 -38.17 5.66
C ILE A 50 17.78 -38.94 5.10
N GLY A 51 18.67 -38.29 4.34
CA GLY A 51 19.90 -38.88 3.82
C GLY A 51 20.86 -39.33 4.92
N ILE A 52 21.07 -38.51 5.96
CA ILE A 52 21.90 -38.89 7.13
C ILE A 52 21.28 -40.08 7.86
N LEU A 53 19.96 -40.08 8.08
CA LEU A 53 19.23 -41.17 8.73
C LEU A 53 19.20 -42.46 7.89
N TYR A 54 19.17 -42.34 6.55
CA TYR A 54 19.19 -43.47 5.63
C TYR A 54 20.57 -44.12 5.55
N SER A 55 21.63 -43.33 5.50
CA SER A 55 23.02 -43.81 5.54
C SER A 55 23.29 -44.57 6.85
N GLN A 56 22.85 -44.03 7.99
CA GLN A 56 22.87 -44.72 9.29
C GLN A 56 22.16 -46.10 9.29
N LEU A 57 21.13 -46.27 8.47
CA LEU A 57 20.30 -47.48 8.43
C LEU A 57 20.84 -48.53 7.45
N THR A 58 21.52 -48.11 6.38
CA THR A 58 21.92 -48.97 5.26
C THR A 58 23.42 -49.27 5.20
N ASP A 59 24.29 -48.40 5.73
CA ASP A 59 25.73 -48.64 5.72
C ASP A 59 26.14 -49.68 6.78
N SER A 60 26.78 -50.76 6.31
CA SER A 60 27.32 -51.82 7.20
C SER A 60 28.46 -51.33 8.09
N GLU A 61 29.20 -50.31 7.63
CA GLU A 61 30.14 -49.56 8.46
C GLU A 61 29.34 -48.51 9.23
N ARG A 62 28.82 -48.88 10.41
CA ARG A 62 28.07 -47.97 11.27
C ARG A 62 28.92 -46.74 11.61
N LEU A 63 28.71 -45.65 10.88
CA LEU A 63 29.12 -44.30 11.28
C LEU A 63 28.72 -44.13 12.75
N ASN A 64 29.69 -43.73 13.57
CA ASN A 64 29.53 -43.63 15.01
C ASN A 64 28.23 -42.85 15.29
N THR A 65 27.30 -43.45 16.02
CA THR A 65 25.93 -42.93 16.18
C THR A 65 25.90 -41.50 16.70
N VAL A 66 26.94 -41.12 17.46
CA VAL A 66 27.22 -39.74 17.88
C VAL A 66 27.34 -38.78 16.69
N GLN A 67 28.16 -39.07 15.69
CA GLN A 67 28.42 -38.18 14.54
C GLN A 67 27.19 -37.96 13.67
N ALA A 68 26.37 -38.98 13.46
CA ALA A 68 25.11 -38.82 12.73
C ALA A 68 24.06 -38.08 13.55
N SER A 69 24.00 -38.31 14.87
CA SER A 69 23.11 -37.53 15.75
C SER A 69 23.50 -36.05 15.77
N GLU A 70 24.79 -35.73 15.69
CA GLU A 70 25.32 -34.37 15.54
C GLU A 70 24.96 -33.78 14.16
N GLY A 71 25.16 -34.52 13.07
CA GLY A 71 24.76 -34.09 11.72
C GLY A 71 23.27 -33.80 11.59
N VAL A 72 22.41 -34.67 12.13
CA VAL A 72 20.95 -34.44 12.18
C VAL A 72 20.62 -33.24 13.07
N ALA A 73 21.27 -33.06 14.22
CA ALA A 73 21.02 -31.93 15.11
C ALA A 73 21.41 -30.58 14.46
N ILE A 74 22.52 -30.53 13.73
CA ILE A 74 22.94 -29.34 12.96
C ILE A 74 21.88 -29.02 11.90
N LYS A 75 21.46 -30.01 11.10
CA LYS A 75 20.46 -29.81 10.04
C LYS A 75 19.06 -29.48 10.57
N ALA A 76 18.66 -30.06 11.70
CA ALA A 76 17.42 -29.71 12.39
C ALA A 76 17.45 -28.26 12.93
N LYS A 77 18.61 -27.77 13.36
CA LYS A 77 18.80 -26.36 13.77
C LYS A 77 18.75 -25.41 12.58
N GLU A 78 19.35 -25.76 11.44
CA GLU A 78 19.20 -25.00 10.18
C GLU A 78 17.73 -24.91 9.75
N LEU A 79 17.01 -26.04 9.78
CA LEU A 79 15.57 -26.12 9.48
C LEU A 79 14.73 -25.25 10.44
N ALA A 80 14.99 -25.31 11.74
CA ALA A 80 14.29 -24.47 12.73
C ALA A 80 14.54 -22.97 12.47
N SER A 81 15.78 -22.57 12.18
CA SER A 81 16.14 -21.19 11.86
C SER A 81 15.49 -20.70 10.56
N ALA A 82 15.37 -21.56 9.55
CA ALA A 82 14.67 -21.25 8.30
C ALA A 82 13.16 -21.03 8.53
N ILE A 83 12.53 -21.91 9.32
CA ILE A 83 11.11 -21.80 9.70
C ILE A 83 10.85 -20.51 10.48
N GLU A 84 11.70 -20.18 11.46
CA GLU A 84 11.57 -18.95 12.25
C GLU A 84 11.73 -17.68 11.38
N SER A 85 12.69 -17.69 10.46
CA SER A 85 12.90 -16.60 9.50
C SER A 85 11.70 -16.40 8.58
N MET A 86 11.15 -17.48 8.02
CA MET A 86 9.93 -17.43 7.20
C MET A 86 8.71 -16.95 8.00
N LYS A 87 8.57 -17.38 9.26
CA LYS A 87 7.49 -16.93 10.15
C LYS A 87 7.59 -15.42 10.42
N LEU A 88 8.78 -14.94 10.76
CA LEU A 88 9.02 -13.51 11.03
C LEU A 88 8.73 -12.67 9.78
N ALA A 89 9.18 -13.11 8.61
CA ALA A 89 8.85 -12.48 7.34
C ALA A 89 7.35 -12.47 7.04
N SER A 90 6.66 -13.58 7.30
CA SER A 90 5.21 -13.69 7.11
C SER A 90 4.44 -12.70 7.98
N LEU A 91 4.88 -12.47 9.22
CA LEU A 91 4.30 -11.47 10.12
C LEU A 91 4.60 -10.02 9.69
N ASN A 92 5.74 -9.80 9.02
CA ASN A 92 6.14 -8.50 8.47
C ASN A 92 5.46 -8.18 7.12
N LEU A 93 4.71 -9.11 6.53
CA LEU A 93 3.87 -8.82 5.36
C LEU A 93 2.69 -7.89 5.73
N PRO A 94 2.26 -7.00 4.83
CA PRO A 94 1.02 -6.25 5.00
C PRO A 94 -0.16 -7.19 5.24
N GLY A 95 -0.83 -7.05 6.39
CA GLY A 95 -1.93 -7.93 6.80
C GLY A 95 -1.53 -9.32 7.30
N GLY A 96 -0.24 -9.67 7.33
CA GLY A 96 0.24 -11.00 7.77
C GLY A 96 0.07 -11.30 9.27
N HIS A 97 -0.30 -10.29 10.06
CA HIS A 97 -0.68 -10.42 11.47
C HIS A 97 -2.19 -10.63 11.68
N LEU A 98 -3.02 -10.51 10.63
CA LEU A 98 -4.46 -10.65 10.73
C LEU A 98 -4.86 -12.12 10.72
N SER A 99 -5.77 -12.50 11.61
CA SER A 99 -6.45 -13.78 11.53
C SER A 99 -7.43 -13.83 10.35
N ILE A 100 -7.83 -15.05 9.96
CA ILE A 100 -8.81 -15.28 8.88
C ILE A 100 -10.16 -14.61 9.20
N ASP A 101 -10.57 -14.63 10.48
CA ASP A 101 -11.82 -14.01 10.92
C ASP A 101 -11.76 -12.47 10.88
N GLU A 102 -10.61 -11.87 11.22
CA GLU A 102 -10.39 -10.43 11.07
C GLU A 102 -10.36 -10.01 9.60
N LEU A 103 -9.72 -10.79 8.74
CA LEU A 103 -9.69 -10.56 7.29
C LEU A 103 -11.10 -10.61 6.69
N LYS A 104 -11.92 -11.58 7.11
CA LYS A 104 -13.32 -11.71 6.69
C LYS A 104 -14.17 -10.52 7.16
N ASN A 105 -14.09 -10.15 8.44
CA ASN A 105 -14.77 -8.98 9.00
C ASN A 105 -14.36 -7.67 8.30
N LEU A 106 -13.09 -7.55 7.89
CA LEU A 106 -12.62 -6.42 7.09
C LEU A 106 -13.22 -6.42 5.68
N SER A 107 -13.32 -7.59 5.02
CA SER A 107 -14.01 -7.74 3.73
C SER A 107 -15.47 -7.34 3.84
N ASP A 108 -16.22 -7.89 4.79
CA ASP A 108 -17.65 -7.62 4.99
C ASP A 108 -17.92 -6.11 5.17
N LYS A 109 -17.03 -5.39 5.89
CA LYS A 109 -17.10 -3.93 6.06
C LYS A 109 -16.75 -3.14 4.80
N LEU A 110 -15.77 -3.60 4.02
CA LEU A 110 -15.41 -2.97 2.75
C LEU A 110 -16.54 -3.12 1.73
N ASP A 111 -17.21 -4.28 1.70
CA ASP A 111 -18.37 -4.53 0.86
C ASP A 111 -19.54 -3.63 1.27
N GLU A 112 -19.87 -3.54 2.57
CA GLU A 112 -20.92 -2.64 3.09
C GLU A 112 -20.65 -1.16 2.75
N GLU A 113 -19.40 -0.71 2.89
CA GLU A 113 -18.96 0.65 2.54
C GLU A 113 -19.00 0.90 1.03
N SER A 114 -18.67 -0.10 0.21
CA SER A 114 -18.80 -0.02 -1.24
C SER A 114 -20.27 0.14 -1.67
N GLU A 115 -21.19 -0.59 -1.02
CA GLU A 115 -22.62 -0.53 -1.32
C GLU A 115 -23.22 0.83 -0.92
N LYS A 116 -22.80 1.40 0.22
CA LYS A 116 -23.16 2.77 0.63
C LYS A 116 -22.74 3.80 -0.41
N ARG A 117 -21.50 3.71 -0.91
CA ARG A 117 -20.99 4.62 -1.96
C ARG A 117 -21.74 4.43 -3.28
N LEU A 118 -22.04 3.20 -3.67
CA LEU A 118 -22.81 2.90 -4.87
C LEU A 118 -24.23 3.47 -4.80
N LYS A 119 -24.91 3.36 -3.64
CA LYS A 119 -26.23 3.97 -3.39
C LYS A 119 -26.18 5.49 -3.51
N ILE A 120 -25.12 6.14 -3.00
CA ILE A 120 -24.93 7.59 -3.14
C ILE A 120 -24.73 7.97 -4.62
N LEU A 121 -23.86 7.26 -5.35
CA LEU A 121 -23.61 7.51 -6.77
C LEU A 121 -24.87 7.32 -7.63
N SER A 122 -25.66 6.28 -7.38
CA SER A 122 -26.95 6.05 -8.05
C SER A 122 -27.97 7.16 -7.72
N ALA A 123 -27.96 7.68 -6.49
CA ALA A 123 -28.80 8.82 -6.11
C ALA A 123 -28.35 10.15 -6.78
N PHE A 124 -27.10 10.27 -7.20
CA PHE A 124 -26.62 11.38 -8.04
C PHE A 124 -26.99 11.18 -9.52
N GLU A 125 -26.88 9.96 -10.05
CA GLU A 125 -27.31 9.62 -11.42
C GLU A 125 -28.80 9.92 -11.65
N GLY A 126 -29.66 9.56 -10.70
CA GLY A 126 -31.10 9.84 -10.75
C GLY A 126 -31.50 11.29 -10.45
N ARG A 127 -30.58 12.15 -10.02
CA ARG A 127 -30.86 13.57 -9.76
C ARG A 127 -30.45 14.42 -10.96
N GLN A 128 -31.40 15.16 -11.50
CA GLN A 128 -31.11 16.20 -12.48
C GLN A 128 -30.33 17.34 -11.79
N MET A 129 -29.00 17.23 -11.82
CA MET A 129 -28.09 18.24 -11.29
C MET A 129 -28.34 19.57 -12.01
N PRO A 130 -28.52 20.69 -11.28
CA PRO A 130 -28.73 21.99 -11.91
C PRO A 130 -27.50 22.36 -12.74
N LEU A 131 -27.73 22.64 -14.01
CA LEU A 131 -26.69 23.15 -14.91
C LEU A 131 -26.09 24.43 -14.30
N VAL A 132 -24.76 24.58 -14.43
CA VAL A 132 -24.00 25.70 -13.84
C VAL A 132 -24.60 27.06 -14.24
N ASP A 133 -25.12 27.16 -15.48
CA ASP A 133 -25.79 28.34 -16.04
C ASP A 133 -27.09 28.76 -15.32
N GLN A 134 -27.68 27.89 -14.49
CA GLN A 134 -28.87 28.19 -13.70
C GLN A 134 -28.54 28.70 -12.29
N LEU A 135 -27.37 28.36 -11.76
CA LEU A 135 -26.95 28.82 -10.42
C LEU A 135 -26.58 30.31 -10.40
N GLY A 136 -26.01 30.83 -11.50
CA GLY A 136 -25.60 32.24 -11.58
C GLY A 136 -26.75 33.25 -11.72
N LYS A 137 -27.95 32.82 -12.16
CA LYS A 137 -29.03 33.74 -12.59
C LYS A 137 -30.04 34.11 -11.51
N LYS A 138 -29.95 33.53 -10.31
CA LYS A 138 -31.00 33.67 -9.28
C LYS A 138 -30.80 34.86 -8.31
N ASN A 139 -29.66 35.55 -8.39
CA ASN A 139 -29.31 36.61 -7.43
C ASN A 139 -29.65 38.04 -7.90
N ASP A 140 -29.95 38.26 -9.18
CA ASP A 140 -30.20 39.60 -9.73
C ASP A 140 -31.67 40.07 -9.67
N THR A 141 -32.62 39.23 -9.25
CA THR A 141 -34.07 39.46 -9.49
C THR A 141 -34.90 39.95 -8.29
N MET A 142 -34.28 40.40 -7.19
CA MET A 142 -35.04 40.83 -5.99
C MET A 142 -34.54 42.13 -5.32
N ASN A 143 -33.85 43.00 -6.06
CA ASN A 143 -33.32 44.26 -5.51
C ASN A 143 -33.78 45.53 -6.25
N GLU A 144 -35.01 45.53 -6.80
CA GLU A 144 -35.59 46.68 -7.50
C GLU A 144 -37.08 46.91 -7.14
N THR A 145 -37.35 47.12 -5.84
CA THR A 145 -38.58 47.77 -5.35
C THR A 145 -38.29 48.67 -4.16
N GLU A 146 -37.51 49.73 -4.37
CA GLU A 146 -37.35 50.82 -3.40
C GLU A 146 -37.83 52.15 -4.00
N SER A 147 -38.46 52.97 -3.16
CA SER A 147 -38.61 54.42 -3.29
C SER A 147 -39.47 54.98 -4.42
N VAL A 148 -40.77 55.19 -4.13
CA VAL A 148 -41.44 56.48 -4.41
C VAL A 148 -42.37 56.84 -3.25
N MET A 149 -41.96 57.80 -2.41
CA MET A 149 -42.87 58.55 -1.53
C MET A 149 -43.02 59.99 -2.06
N PRO A 150 -44.24 60.46 -2.35
CA PRO A 150 -44.49 61.87 -2.63
C PRO A 150 -45.02 62.63 -1.38
N SER A 151 -44.18 63.49 -0.83
CA SER A 151 -44.60 64.82 -0.33
C SER A 151 -44.62 65.79 -1.53
N PRO A 152 -45.08 67.06 -1.44
CA PRO A 152 -45.74 67.78 -0.35
C PRO A 152 -47.24 68.05 -0.70
N VAL A 153 -48.04 68.89 -0.05
CA VAL A 153 -47.81 69.99 0.94
C VAL A 153 -48.80 69.84 2.09
#